data_AF-A0A1V6PYX9-F1
#
_entry.id   AF-A0A1V6PYX9-F1
#
_cell.length_a   1.000
_cell.length_b   1.000
_cell.length_c   1.000
_cell.angle_alpha   90.00
_cell.angle_beta   90.00
_cell.angle_gamma   90.00
#
_symmetry.space_group_name_H-M   'P 1'
#
loop_
_entity.id
_entity.type
_entity.pdbx_description
1 polymer ?
#
loop_
_entity_poly.entity_id
_entity_poly.type
_entity_poly.pdbx_seq_one_letter_code
_entity_poly.pdbx_strand_id
1 'polypeptide(L)'
;MVLSRGDLITTTELIPGILSLNSADDPDGGFWLGQDTLRNKFSGQKYDRSTGTLAMNSVATRSEEQVHIHLCFSQFSVVRSILDYLTRSDYLNLARVDLADLKRPDAPEMYCRASTNTGGDINMSRVISEYLDHLTNIFGSDNCAQYNVGAGVLTDSNDYSWACVTVSSRAAERIFCHD
;
A
#
# COMPACT_ATOMS: atom_id res chain seq x y z
N MET A 1 -14.34 4.54 -14.01
CA MET A 1 -14.67 5.74 -13.21
C MET A 1 -14.44 5.39 -11.74
N VAL A 2 -13.92 6.31 -10.91
CA VAL A 2 -13.54 6.05 -9.52
C VAL A 2 -14.51 6.79 -8.59
N LEU A 3 -15.00 6.13 -7.54
CA LEU A 3 -15.92 6.71 -6.56
C LEU A 3 -15.23 6.84 -5.19
N SER A 4 -15.41 8.00 -4.55
CA SER A 4 -14.94 8.28 -3.18
C SER A 4 -16.15 8.60 -2.29
N ARG A 5 -16.42 7.78 -1.27
CA ARG A 5 -17.46 8.02 -0.26
C ARG A 5 -16.99 7.49 1.09
N GLY A 6 -16.80 8.39 2.05
CA GLY A 6 -15.97 8.05 3.20
C GLY A 6 -14.52 7.86 2.75
N ASP A 7 -13.64 7.53 3.68
CA ASP A 7 -12.21 7.34 3.48
C ASP A 7 -11.87 6.08 2.62
N LEU A 8 -12.63 5.83 1.56
CA LEU A 8 -12.55 4.67 0.66
C LEU A 8 -12.60 5.10 -0.80
N ILE A 9 -11.67 4.56 -1.59
CA ILE A 9 -11.57 4.74 -3.05
C ILE A 9 -11.81 3.39 -3.72
N THR A 10 -12.74 3.33 -4.68
CA THR A 10 -13.05 2.10 -5.42
C THR A 10 -13.38 2.38 -6.89
N THR A 11 -13.43 1.32 -7.70
CA THR A 11 -13.79 1.38 -9.12
C THR A 11 -15.29 1.15 -9.33
N THR A 12 -15.82 1.71 -10.42
CA THR A 12 -17.20 1.41 -10.88
C THR A 12 -17.33 0.04 -11.52
N GLU A 13 -16.23 -0.51 -12.03
CA GLU A 13 -16.16 -1.85 -12.60
C GLU A 13 -15.78 -2.85 -11.51
N LEU A 14 -16.32 -4.07 -11.65
CA LEU A 14 -16.04 -5.15 -10.71
C LEU A 14 -14.60 -5.62 -10.86
N ILE A 15 -13.77 -5.31 -9.87
CA ILE A 15 -12.43 -5.85 -9.72
C ILE A 15 -12.43 -6.55 -8.35
N PRO A 16 -12.38 -7.89 -8.28
CA PRO A 16 -12.56 -8.61 -7.02
C PRO A 16 -11.60 -8.20 -5.89
N GLY A 17 -10.41 -7.74 -6.25
CA GLY A 17 -9.47 -7.09 -5.34
C GLY A 17 -8.04 -7.24 -5.81
N ILE A 18 -7.10 -7.26 -4.87
CA ILE A 18 -5.66 -7.09 -5.15
C ILE A 18 -5.09 -8.08 -6.19
N LEU A 19 -5.50 -9.35 -6.17
CA LEU A 19 -5.01 -10.35 -7.13
C LEU A 19 -5.51 -10.14 -8.56
N SER A 20 -6.60 -9.40 -8.74
CA SER A 20 -7.19 -9.09 -10.05
C SER A 20 -6.85 -7.67 -10.52
N LEU A 21 -6.09 -6.90 -9.72
CA LEU A 21 -5.83 -5.49 -9.98
C LEU A 21 -5.14 -5.28 -11.34
N ASN A 22 -4.14 -6.11 -11.66
CA ASN A 22 -3.35 -5.98 -12.88
C ASN A 22 -4.13 -6.29 -14.18
N SER A 23 -5.33 -6.87 -14.06
CA SER A 23 -6.21 -7.14 -15.21
C SER A 23 -7.17 -5.98 -15.51
N ALA A 24 -7.14 -4.91 -14.72
CA ALA A 24 -7.96 -3.73 -14.95
C ALA A 24 -7.34 -2.82 -16.02
N ASP A 25 -8.18 -2.03 -16.70
CA ASP A 25 -7.73 -1.04 -17.70
C ASP A 25 -6.82 0.04 -17.11
N ASP A 26 -7.07 0.40 -15.85
CA ASP A 26 -6.25 1.33 -15.06
C ASP A 26 -5.96 0.74 -13.67
N PRO A 27 -4.94 -0.13 -13.55
CA PRO A 27 -4.67 -0.88 -12.34
C PRO A 27 -4.18 0.00 -11.19
N ASP A 28 -3.65 1.19 -11.46
CA ASP A 28 -3.09 2.10 -10.45
C ASP A 28 -3.98 3.32 -10.18
N GLY A 29 -5.01 3.57 -10.99
CA GLY A 29 -5.83 4.79 -10.94
C GLY A 29 -6.41 5.11 -9.57
N GLY A 30 -6.81 4.09 -8.80
CA GLY A 30 -7.26 4.27 -7.43
C GLY A 30 -6.17 4.78 -6.48
N PHE A 31 -4.94 4.26 -6.60
CA PHE A 31 -3.80 4.72 -5.82
C PHE A 31 -3.33 6.12 -6.26
N TRP A 32 -3.38 6.42 -7.56
CA TRP A 32 -3.14 7.78 -8.07
C TRP A 32 -4.14 8.77 -7.48
N LEU A 33 -5.44 8.46 -7.50
CA LEU A 33 -6.45 9.33 -6.91
C LEU A 33 -6.21 9.54 -5.40
N GLY A 34 -5.82 8.48 -4.68
CA GLY A 34 -5.49 8.57 -3.26
C GLY A 34 -4.29 9.48 -3.00
N GLN A 35 -3.20 9.31 -3.75
CA GLN A 35 -2.00 10.14 -3.63
C GLN A 35 -2.28 11.59 -4.02
N ASP A 36 -3.09 11.81 -5.05
CA ASP A 36 -3.52 13.14 -5.46
C ASP A 36 -4.37 13.81 -4.38
N THR A 37 -5.29 13.07 -3.75
CA THR A 37 -6.09 13.56 -2.63
C THR A 37 -5.22 13.92 -1.42
N LEU A 38 -4.15 13.16 -1.15
CA LEU A 38 -3.19 13.50 -0.10
C LEU A 38 -2.36 14.76 -0.40
N ARG A 39 -2.07 15.01 -1.68
CA ARG A 39 -1.31 16.17 -2.13
C ARG A 39 -2.15 17.43 -2.22
N ASN A 40 -3.33 17.34 -2.84
CA ASN A 40 -4.22 18.46 -3.11
C ASN A 40 -5.25 18.57 -1.98
N LYS A 41 -4.83 19.15 -0.85
CA LYS A 41 -5.70 19.29 0.32
C LYS A 41 -7.00 20.04 -0.03
N PHE A 42 -8.15 19.42 0.25
CA PHE A 42 -9.45 20.06 0.10
C PHE A 42 -10.01 20.53 1.45
N SER A 43 -10.95 21.47 1.41
CA SER A 43 -11.58 22.01 2.62
C SER A 43 -12.26 20.90 3.43
N GLY A 44 -11.92 20.79 4.72
CA GLY A 44 -12.43 19.75 5.64
C GLY A 44 -11.57 18.49 5.74
N GLN A 45 -10.50 18.37 4.96
CA GLN A 45 -9.60 17.22 5.00
C GLN A 45 -8.63 17.28 6.20
N LYS A 46 -8.55 16.18 6.96
CA LYS A 46 -7.74 16.07 8.20
C LYS A 46 -6.32 15.53 7.97
N TYR A 47 -6.08 14.95 6.81
CA TYR A 47 -4.82 14.30 6.43
C TYR A 47 -4.24 14.94 5.17
N ASP A 48 -2.94 14.80 4.99
CA ASP A 48 -2.16 15.20 3.82
C ASP A 48 -1.05 14.18 3.58
N ARG A 49 -0.11 14.41 2.66
CA ARG A 49 1.02 13.49 2.43
C ARG A 49 1.80 13.12 3.70
N SER A 50 1.93 14.03 4.66
CA SER A 50 2.74 13.82 5.87
C SER A 50 2.04 12.96 6.93
N THR A 51 0.71 12.89 6.89
CA THR A 51 -0.12 12.23 7.91
C THR A 51 -1.04 11.16 7.32
N GLY A 52 -1.23 11.13 6.02
CA GLY A 52 -2.12 10.25 5.32
C GLY A 52 -1.44 8.99 4.82
N THR A 53 -2.22 7.92 4.70
CA THR A 53 -1.79 6.62 4.19
C THR A 53 -2.88 6.01 3.31
N LEU A 54 -2.46 5.29 2.28
CA LEU A 54 -3.33 4.43 1.49
C LEU A 54 -3.11 2.99 1.90
N ALA A 55 -4.18 2.19 1.99
CA ALA A 55 -4.05 0.76 2.27
C ALA A 55 -5.07 -0.05 1.47
N MET A 56 -4.67 -1.22 0.99
CA MET A 56 -5.53 -2.20 0.35
C MET A 56 -5.36 -3.55 1.03
N ASN A 57 -6.46 -4.08 1.55
CA ASN A 57 -6.47 -5.34 2.26
C ASN A 57 -6.26 -6.54 1.32
N SER A 58 -5.68 -7.60 1.88
CA SER A 58 -5.50 -8.87 1.18
C SER A 58 -6.83 -9.60 0.99
N VAL A 59 -6.83 -10.63 0.14
CA VAL A 59 -7.99 -11.53 -0.03
C VAL A 59 -8.40 -12.16 1.31
N ALA A 60 -7.42 -12.57 2.12
CA ALA A 60 -7.67 -13.21 3.41
C ALA A 60 -8.32 -12.28 4.46
N THR A 61 -8.26 -10.96 4.25
CA THR A 61 -8.62 -9.97 5.28
C THR A 61 -9.69 -8.98 4.84
N ARG A 62 -10.05 -8.94 3.56
CA ARG A 62 -11.12 -8.09 3.05
C ARG A 62 -12.49 -8.66 3.43
N SER A 63 -13.45 -7.77 3.65
CA SER A 63 -14.87 -8.15 3.82
C SER A 63 -15.67 -8.05 2.53
N GLU A 64 -15.17 -7.32 1.54
CA GLU A 64 -15.85 -7.05 0.27
C GLU A 64 -15.05 -7.60 -0.91
N GLU A 65 -15.74 -8.24 -1.86
CA GLU A 65 -15.19 -8.76 -3.12
C GLU A 65 -15.16 -7.69 -4.22
N GLN A 66 -14.69 -6.51 -3.83
CA GLN A 66 -14.50 -5.35 -4.69
C GLN A 66 -13.24 -4.63 -4.21
N VAL A 67 -12.36 -4.24 -5.13
CA VAL A 67 -11.16 -3.49 -4.80
C VAL A 67 -11.55 -2.19 -4.11
N HIS A 68 -10.98 -1.95 -2.93
CA HIS A 68 -11.14 -0.69 -2.23
C HIS A 68 -9.84 -0.33 -1.54
N ILE A 69 -9.50 0.95 -1.62
CA ILE A 69 -8.32 1.54 -1.02
C ILE A 69 -8.79 2.43 0.12
N HIS A 70 -8.33 2.12 1.32
CA HIS A 70 -8.54 2.93 2.51
C HIS A 70 -7.63 4.15 2.43
N LEU A 71 -8.18 5.33 2.68
CA LEU A 71 -7.48 6.60 2.74
C LEU A 71 -7.54 7.12 4.18
N CYS A 72 -6.50 6.84 4.96
CA CYS A 72 -6.55 6.99 6.41
C CYS A 72 -5.70 8.16 6.91
N PHE A 73 -6.05 8.71 8.07
CA PHE A 73 -5.15 9.53 8.88
C PHE A 73 -4.34 8.63 9.83
N SER A 74 -3.01 8.68 9.73
CA SER A 74 -2.06 8.00 10.60
C SER A 74 -0.89 8.94 10.94
N GLN A 75 -1.06 9.78 11.96
CA GLN A 75 -0.03 10.71 12.42
C GLN A 75 1.17 10.01 13.07
N PHE A 76 0.94 8.85 13.69
CA PHE A 76 1.94 8.13 14.48
C PHE A 76 2.24 6.74 13.91
N SER A 77 2.25 6.61 12.59
CA SER A 77 2.52 5.33 11.95
C SER A 77 3.91 4.81 12.33
N VAL A 78 3.95 3.63 12.95
CA VAL A 78 5.24 2.97 13.22
C VAL A 78 5.91 2.57 11.90
N VAL A 79 5.14 2.20 10.86
CA VAL A 79 5.68 1.93 9.52
C VAL A 79 6.41 3.16 8.98
N ARG A 80 5.79 4.35 9.03
CA ARG A 80 6.47 5.59 8.61
C ARG A 80 7.76 5.81 9.39
N SER A 81 7.72 5.63 10.70
CA SER A 81 8.88 5.79 11.57
C SER A 81 10.03 4.84 11.19
N ILE A 82 9.73 3.61 10.75
CA ILE A 82 10.75 2.67 10.26
C ILE A 82 11.32 3.17 8.93
N LEU A 83 10.44 3.51 7.97
CA LEU A 83 10.84 3.94 6.63
C LEU A 83 11.69 5.24 6.67
N ASP A 84 11.45 6.12 7.65
CA ASP A 84 12.21 7.35 7.89
C ASP A 84 13.72 7.11 8.11
N TYR A 85 14.11 5.96 8.65
CA TYR A 85 15.51 5.62 8.93
C TYR A 85 16.17 4.77 7.83
N LEU A 86 15.42 4.36 6.80
CA LEU A 86 15.96 3.54 5.73
C LEU A 86 16.74 4.37 4.70
N THR A 87 17.81 3.77 4.16
CA THR A 87 18.58 4.39 3.09
C THR A 87 17.85 4.21 1.76
N ARG A 88 17.13 5.25 1.31
CA ARG A 88 16.26 5.23 0.11
C ARG A 88 16.89 4.64 -1.16
N SER A 89 18.19 4.85 -1.39
CA SER A 89 18.87 4.31 -2.58
C SER A 89 18.79 2.78 -2.68
N ASP A 90 18.66 2.11 -1.55
CA ASP A 90 18.57 0.66 -1.46
C ASP A 90 17.16 0.15 -1.84
N TYR A 91 16.19 1.07 -1.91
CA TYR A 91 14.77 0.82 -2.16
C TYR A 91 14.26 1.44 -3.46
N LEU A 92 15.15 1.83 -4.39
CA LEU A 92 14.74 2.22 -5.75
C LEU A 92 14.10 1.07 -6.52
N ASN A 93 14.43 -0.17 -6.13
CA ASN A 93 13.74 -1.39 -6.52
C ASN A 93 13.00 -1.98 -5.32
N LEU A 94 12.07 -2.88 -5.60
CA LEU A 94 11.35 -3.59 -4.55
C LEU A 94 12.34 -4.40 -3.70
N ALA A 95 12.44 -4.06 -2.42
CA ALA A 95 13.37 -4.67 -1.48
C ALA A 95 12.69 -4.94 -0.14
N ARG A 96 13.18 -5.95 0.57
CA ARG A 96 12.65 -6.33 1.88
C ARG A 96 12.93 -5.22 2.91
N VAL A 97 11.94 -4.91 3.73
CA VAL A 97 12.08 -4.06 4.90
C VAL A 97 12.15 -4.96 6.13
N ASP A 98 13.16 -4.76 6.96
CA ASP A 98 13.23 -5.40 8.27
C ASP A 98 12.33 -4.64 9.24
N LEU A 99 11.32 -5.34 9.75
CA LEU A 99 10.37 -4.81 10.73
C LEU A 99 10.74 -5.19 12.16
N ALA A 100 11.99 -5.55 12.45
CA ALA A 100 12.45 -5.85 13.81
C ALA A 100 12.06 -4.78 14.84
N ASP A 101 12.01 -3.51 14.42
CA ASP A 101 11.60 -2.38 15.24
C ASP A 101 10.10 -2.33 15.57
N LEU A 102 9.24 -3.11 14.88
CA LEU A 102 7.85 -3.29 15.29
C LEU A 102 7.74 -3.99 16.65
N LYS A 103 8.81 -4.62 17.16
CA LYS A 103 8.87 -5.36 18.44
C LYS A 103 7.65 -6.27 18.64
N ARG A 104 7.18 -6.88 17.55
CA ARG A 104 5.97 -7.69 17.51
C ARG A 104 6.31 -9.08 16.96
N PRO A 105 5.92 -10.16 17.65
CA PRO A 105 6.22 -11.53 17.22
C PRO A 105 5.51 -11.93 15.90
N ASP A 106 4.54 -11.13 15.47
CA ASP A 106 3.75 -11.29 14.25
C ASP A 106 4.00 -10.16 13.23
N ALA A 107 5.17 -9.51 13.29
CA ALA A 107 5.56 -8.49 12.31
C ALA A 107 5.44 -9.08 10.89
N PRO A 108 4.65 -8.45 10.00
CA PRO A 108 4.43 -8.98 8.67
C PRO A 108 5.73 -8.95 7.89
N GLU A 109 5.88 -9.87 6.94
CA GLU A 109 6.92 -9.68 5.94
C GLU A 109 6.53 -8.48 5.08
N MET A 110 7.44 -7.51 4.89
CA MET A 110 7.18 -6.30 4.12
C MET A 110 8.27 -6.09 3.07
N TYR A 111 7.84 -5.73 1.87
CA TYR A 111 8.71 -5.29 0.79
C TYR A 111 8.25 -3.92 0.33
N CYS A 112 9.19 -3.00 0.17
CA CYS A 112 8.87 -1.65 -0.25
C CYS A 112 9.73 -1.19 -1.41
N ARG A 113 9.21 -0.20 -2.13
CA ARG A 113 9.93 0.63 -3.09
C ARG A 113 9.71 2.08 -2.73
N ALA A 114 10.77 2.88 -2.79
CA ALA A 114 10.73 4.33 -2.62
C ALA A 114 10.61 5.04 -3.98
N SER A 115 9.93 6.17 -3.99
CA SER A 115 9.91 7.10 -5.13
C SER A 115 11.30 7.69 -5.36
N THR A 116 11.59 8.06 -6.61
CA THR A 116 12.90 8.63 -6.98
C THR A 116 13.06 10.08 -6.54
N ASN A 117 11.96 10.82 -6.42
CA ASN A 117 11.93 12.26 -6.16
C ASN A 117 10.98 12.57 -5.00
N THR A 118 11.33 13.59 -4.21
CA THR A 118 10.45 14.18 -3.19
C THR A 118 9.16 14.70 -3.81
N GLY A 119 8.03 14.53 -3.12
CA GLY A 119 6.71 14.94 -3.59
C GLY A 119 6.18 14.11 -4.76
N GLY A 120 6.96 13.13 -5.23
CA GLY A 120 6.63 12.24 -6.33
C GLY A 120 5.65 11.17 -5.89
N ASP A 121 4.73 10.82 -6.79
CA ASP A 121 3.88 9.65 -6.60
C ASP A 121 4.63 8.38 -7.00
N ILE A 122 4.11 7.26 -6.51
CA ILE A 122 4.64 5.93 -6.80
C ILE A 122 3.55 5.01 -7.34
N ASN A 123 3.94 4.15 -8.27
CA ASN A 123 3.05 3.19 -8.88
C ASN A 123 2.94 1.94 -8.00
N MET A 124 1.85 1.83 -7.26
CA MET A 124 1.62 0.74 -6.30
C MET A 124 1.20 -0.54 -7.01
N SER A 125 0.40 -0.45 -8.08
CA SER A 125 -0.03 -1.63 -8.83
C SER A 125 1.17 -2.39 -9.43
N ARG A 126 2.17 -1.67 -9.92
CA ARG A 126 3.45 -2.24 -10.37
C ARG A 126 4.17 -2.96 -9.24
N VAL A 127 4.22 -2.38 -8.04
CA VAL A 127 4.87 -3.03 -6.89
C VAL A 127 4.12 -4.30 -6.46
N ILE A 128 2.78 -4.27 -6.48
CA ILE A 128 1.95 -5.46 -6.22
C ILE A 128 2.26 -6.55 -7.25
N SER A 129 2.24 -6.22 -8.55
CA SER A 129 2.51 -7.19 -9.61
C SER A 129 3.92 -7.77 -9.54
N GLU A 130 4.95 -6.93 -9.36
CA GLU A 130 6.34 -7.37 -9.20
C GLU A 130 6.47 -8.38 -8.03
N TYR A 131 5.73 -8.17 -6.93
CA TYR A 131 5.74 -9.08 -5.80
C TYR A 131 4.94 -10.38 -6.04
N LEU A 132 3.77 -10.30 -6.67
CA LEU A 132 2.98 -11.48 -7.01
C LEU A 132 3.73 -12.39 -8.00
N ASP A 133 4.44 -11.80 -8.96
CA ASP A 133 5.32 -12.52 -9.89
C ASP A 133 6.49 -13.18 -9.14
N HIS A 134 7.10 -12.48 -8.18
CA HIS A 134 8.14 -13.04 -7.32
C HIS A 134 7.65 -14.28 -6.56
N LEU A 135 6.47 -14.21 -5.93
CA LEU A 135 5.87 -15.35 -5.24
C LEU A 135 5.58 -16.50 -6.20
N THR A 136 5.05 -16.21 -7.39
CA THR A 136 4.78 -17.22 -8.42
C THR A 136 6.07 -17.93 -8.86
N ASN A 137 7.17 -17.19 -9.02
CA ASN A 137 8.44 -17.75 -9.44
C ASN A 137 9.07 -18.67 -8.38
N ILE A 138 8.88 -18.39 -7.09
CA ILE A 138 9.45 -19.19 -6.00
C ILE A 138 8.56 -20.39 -5.66
N PHE A 139 7.25 -20.18 -5.58
CA PHE A 139 6.32 -21.16 -5.00
C PHE A 139 5.35 -21.79 -6.03
N GLY A 140 5.39 -21.34 -7.29
CA GLY A 140 4.43 -21.73 -8.33
C GLY A 140 3.12 -20.94 -8.27
N SER A 141 2.25 -21.12 -9.26
CA SER A 141 0.97 -20.41 -9.40
C SER A 141 -0.05 -20.72 -8.30
N ASP A 142 0.06 -21.89 -7.67
CA ASP A 142 -0.96 -22.41 -6.75
C ASP A 142 -0.62 -22.14 -5.28
N ASN A 143 0.20 -21.12 -5.01
CA ASN A 143 0.67 -20.83 -3.65
C ASN A 143 -0.37 -20.01 -2.87
N CYS A 144 -0.60 -20.37 -1.59
CA CYS A 144 -1.54 -19.66 -0.73
C CYS A 144 -0.98 -18.32 -0.21
N ALA A 145 0.31 -18.02 -0.40
CA ALA A 145 0.92 -16.80 0.13
C ALA A 145 0.34 -15.54 -0.52
N GLN A 146 -0.01 -15.61 -1.82
CA GLN A 146 -0.65 -14.52 -2.55
C GLN A 146 -1.95 -14.02 -1.91
N TYR A 147 -2.74 -14.91 -1.28
CA TYR A 147 -4.00 -14.53 -0.63
C TYR A 147 -3.80 -13.63 0.59
N ASN A 148 -2.60 -13.61 1.17
CA ASN A 148 -2.25 -12.79 2.32
C ASN A 148 -1.52 -11.50 1.92
N VAL A 149 -1.40 -11.22 0.61
CA VAL A 149 -0.74 -10.00 0.12
C VAL A 149 -1.66 -8.80 0.33
N GLY A 150 -1.23 -7.88 1.17
CA GLY A 150 -1.79 -6.54 1.32
C GLY A 150 -0.87 -5.49 0.71
N ALA A 151 -1.36 -4.27 0.56
CA ALA A 151 -0.60 -3.16 0.01
C ALA A 151 -0.85 -1.86 0.77
N GLY A 152 0.13 -0.95 0.74
CA GLY A 152 -0.03 0.39 1.27
C GLY A 152 0.93 1.39 0.64
N VAL A 153 0.49 2.65 0.60
CA VAL A 153 1.30 3.79 0.18
C VAL A 153 1.33 4.82 1.31
N LEU A 154 2.52 5.28 1.66
CA LEU A 154 2.69 6.40 2.59
C LEU A 154 3.89 7.25 2.21
N THR A 155 3.96 8.45 2.76
CA THR A 155 5.11 9.33 2.58
C THR A 155 5.99 9.29 3.82
N ASP A 156 7.31 9.29 3.63
CA ASP A 156 8.27 9.49 4.72
C ASP A 156 8.38 10.98 5.11
N SER A 157 9.11 11.25 6.18
CA SER A 157 9.41 12.58 6.72
C SER A 157 10.19 13.48 5.77
N ASN A 158 10.78 12.93 4.71
CA ASN A 158 11.49 13.67 3.67
C ASN A 158 10.65 13.84 2.38
N ASP A 159 9.34 13.59 2.47
CA ASP A 159 8.36 13.70 1.38
C ASP A 159 8.56 12.69 0.23
N TYR A 160 9.26 11.58 0.44
CA TYR A 160 9.29 10.49 -0.53
C TYR A 160 8.10 9.56 -0.32
N SER A 161 7.35 9.26 -1.38
CA SER A 161 6.35 8.19 -1.34
C SER A 161 7.03 6.82 -1.31
N TRP A 162 6.44 5.91 -0.54
CA TRP A 162 6.81 4.51 -0.40
C TRP A 162 5.62 3.63 -0.77
N ALA A 163 5.82 2.70 -1.68
CA ALA A 163 4.87 1.67 -2.04
C ALA A 163 5.32 0.37 -1.40
N CYS A 164 4.49 -0.20 -0.52
CA CYS A 164 4.83 -1.36 0.28
C CYS A 164 3.78 -2.46 0.12
N VAL A 165 4.25 -3.69 0.01
CA VAL A 165 3.41 -4.90 0.11
C VAL A 165 3.71 -5.61 1.42
N THR A 166 2.70 -6.26 1.97
CA THR A 166 2.83 -7.08 3.18
C THR A 166 2.31 -8.48 2.93
N VAL A 167 2.90 -9.49 3.57
CA VAL A 167 2.32 -10.83 3.68
C VAL A 167 1.92 -11.05 5.13
N SER A 168 0.61 -11.02 5.40
CA SER A 168 0.10 -11.11 6.76
C SER A 168 -1.32 -11.66 6.82
N SER A 169 -1.65 -12.30 7.95
CA SER A 169 -3.04 -12.56 8.35
C SER A 169 -3.75 -11.30 8.89
N ARG A 170 -3.02 -10.20 9.07
CA ARG A 170 -3.56 -8.91 9.51
C ARG A 170 -3.95 -8.07 8.28
N ALA A 171 -5.07 -7.37 8.40
CA ALA A 171 -5.50 -6.39 7.40
C ALA A 171 -4.38 -5.34 7.17
N ALA A 172 -4.08 -5.05 5.92
CA ALA A 172 -3.12 -4.01 5.53
C ALA A 172 -3.55 -2.64 6.08
N GLU A 173 -4.85 -2.35 6.08
CA GLU A 173 -5.42 -1.18 6.75
C GLU A 173 -4.94 -1.10 8.20
N ARG A 174 -4.97 -2.21 8.96
CA ARG A 174 -4.52 -2.20 10.35
C ARG A 174 -3.01 -1.92 10.47
N ILE A 175 -2.21 -2.37 9.50
CA ILE A 175 -0.76 -2.18 9.51
C ILE A 175 -0.38 -0.75 9.11
N PHE A 176 -1.02 -0.17 8.09
CA PHE A 176 -0.63 1.14 7.56
C PHE A 176 -1.41 2.30 8.18
N CYS A 177 -2.69 2.09 8.54
CA CYS A 177 -3.57 3.14 9.03
C CYS A 177 -3.63 3.26 10.56
N HIS A 178 -3.27 2.22 11.30
CA HIS A 178 -3.52 2.14 12.74
C HIS A 178 -2.32 1.74 13.60
N ASP A 179 -1.34 1.05 13.03
CA ASP A 179 -0.03 0.82 13.65
C ASP A 179 0.94 1.95 13.30
#